data_AF-A0AB74E044-F1
#
_entry.id   AF-A0AB74E044-F1
#
_cell.length_a   1.000
_cell.length_b   1.000
_cell.length_c   1.000
_cell.angle_alpha   90.00
_cell.angle_beta   90.00
_cell.angle_gamma   90.00
#
_symmetry.space_group_name_H-M   'P 1'
#
loop_
_entity.id
_entity.type
_entity.pdbx_description
1 polymer ?
#
loop_
_entity_poly.entity_id
_entity_poly.type
_entity_poly.pdbx_seq_one_letter_code
_entity_poly.pdbx_strand_id
1 'polypeptide(L)' 'LSDDPDHLVALLGVRDCVVVHTADVTMVCPVAEAERVKQLLAEVESRYGGRFG' A
#
# COMPACT_ATOMS: atom_id res chain seq x y z
N LEU A 1 1.43 17.34 5.62
CA LEU A 1 2.37 17.84 4.62
C LEU A 1 3.42 16.75 4.46
N SER A 2 3.22 15.84 3.50
CA SER A 2 4.31 14.99 3.02
C SER A 2 4.85 15.76 1.82
N ASP A 3 5.79 16.66 2.11
CA ASP A 3 6.59 17.28 1.07
C ASP A 3 7.72 16.30 0.78
N ASP A 4 7.72 15.78 -0.44
CA ASP A 4 8.62 14.72 -0.92
C ASP A 4 10.12 15.03 -0.62
N PRO A 5 10.95 14.04 -0.21
CA PRO A 5 11.84 13.43 -1.23
C PRO A 5 12.24 11.94 -1.07
N ASP A 6 11.88 11.22 -0.01
CA ASP A 6 12.07 9.76 0.12
C ASP A 6 11.01 9.26 1.12
N HIS A 7 9.97 8.59 0.62
CA HIS A 7 8.75 8.27 1.35
C HIS A 7 9.01 7.34 2.56
N LEU A 8 9.29 7.92 3.74
CA LEU A 8 9.58 7.16 4.97
C LEU A 8 8.33 6.45 5.49
N VAL A 9 8.40 5.13 5.57
CA VAL A 9 7.36 4.27 6.17
C VAL A 9 7.94 3.61 7.41
N ALA A 10 7.40 3.92 8.58
CA ALA A 10 7.80 3.31 9.85
C ALA A 10 6.65 2.52 10.47
N LEU A 11 6.97 1.34 11.01
CA LEU A 11 6.02 0.44 11.66
C LEU A 11 6.56 0.05 13.03
N LEU A 12 5.72 0.10 14.07
CA LEU A 12 6.12 -0.23 15.44
C LEU A 12 5.13 -1.19 16.06
N GLY A 13 5.63 -2.30 16.60
CA GLY A 13 4.81 -3.30 17.31
C GLY A 13 3.91 -4.17 16.43
N VAL A 14 4.00 -4.04 15.10
CA VAL A 14 3.29 -4.92 14.16
C VAL A 14 4.06 -6.23 13.94
N ARG A 15 3.32 -7.30 13.65
CA ARG A 15 3.86 -8.63 13.35
C ARG A 15 3.19 -9.16 12.10
N ASP A 16 3.92 -10.03 11.39
CA ASP A 16 3.40 -10.79 10.24
C ASP A 16 2.71 -9.90 9.21
N CYS A 17 3.33 -8.77 8.88
CA CYS A 17 2.83 -7.82 7.89
C CYS A 17 3.77 -7.75 6.69
N VAL A 18 3.17 -7.51 5.52
CA VAL A 18 3.86 -7.16 4.27
C VAL A 18 3.65 -5.68 4.02
N VAL A 19 4.73 -4.99 3.68
CA VAL A 19 4.72 -3.59 3.24
C VAL A 19 5.08 -3.55 1.77
N VAL A 20 4.19 -3.00 0.95
CA VAL A 20 4.43 -2.77 -0.47
C VAL A 20 4.43 -1.28 -0.70
N HIS A 21 5.52 -0.77 -1.25
CA HIS A 21 5.64 0.63 -1.65
C HIS A 21 5.62 0.71 -3.17
N THR A 22 4.74 1.54 -3.72
CA THR A 22 4.70 1.95 -5.12
C THR A 22 4.87 3.47 -5.21
N ALA A 23 4.98 4.01 -6.42
CA ALA A 23 5.16 5.44 -6.64
C ALA A 23 4.05 6.28 -5.98
N ASP A 24 2.82 5.76 -5.96
CA ASP A 24 1.65 6.55 -5.60
C ASP A 24 1.02 6.13 -4.27
N VAL A 25 1.33 4.90 -3.80
CA VAL A 25 0.73 4.33 -2.59
C VAL A 25 1.69 3.45 -1.81
N THR A 26 1.49 3.38 -0.50
CA THR A 26 2.05 2.35 0.36
C THR A 26 0.94 1.50 0.92
N MET A 27 1.01 0.20 0.70
CA MET A 27 0.09 -0.77 1.26
C MET A 27 0.75 -1.55 2.39
N VAL A 28 0.02 -1.74 3.48
CA VAL A 28 0.42 -2.60 4.61
C VAL A 28 -0.70 -3.60 4.88
N CYS A 29 -0.41 -4.89 4.92
CA CYS A 29 -1.40 -5.93 5.19
C CYS A 29 -0.78 -7.13 5.92
N PRO A 30 -1.57 -7.99 6.59
CA PRO A 30 -1.08 -9.25 7.11
C PRO A 30 -0.53 -10.16 6.01
N VAL A 31 0.48 -10.98 6.31
CA VAL A 31 1.09 -11.94 5.38
C VAL A 31 0.05 -12.90 4.80
N ALA A 32 -0.92 -13.33 5.61
CA ALA A 32 -2.00 -14.22 5.17
C ALA A 32 -2.91 -13.60 4.09
N GLU A 33 -2.90 -12.27 3.96
CA GLU A 33 -3.75 -11.49 3.05
C GLU A 33 -2.97 -10.97 1.83
N ALA A 34 -1.66 -11.24 1.74
CA ALA A 34 -0.79 -10.66 0.72
C ALA A 34 -1.24 -10.98 -0.72
N GLU A 35 -1.78 -12.19 -0.95
CA GLU A 35 -2.29 -12.60 -2.28
C GLU A 35 -3.51 -11.78 -2.73
N ARG A 36 -4.22 -11.13 -1.80
CA ARG A 36 -5.40 -10.29 -2.10
C ARG A 36 -5.03 -8.88 -2.54
N VAL A 37 -3.74 -8.52 -2.60
CA VAL A 37 -3.22 -7.28 -3.17
C VAL A 37 -3.89 -6.90 -4.48
N LYS A 38 -4.04 -7.86 -5.39
CA LYS A 38 -4.61 -7.61 -6.73
C LYS A 38 -6.09 -7.19 -6.67
N GLN A 39 -6.84 -7.75 -5.73
CA GLN A 39 -8.24 -7.37 -5.51
C GLN A 39 -8.32 -5.96 -4.95
N LEU A 40 -7.46 -5.63 -3.97
CA LEU A 40 -7.38 -4.29 -3.42
C LEU A 40 -7.01 -3.25 -4.49
N LEU A 41 -6.04 -3.55 -5.35
CA LEU A 41 -5.66 -2.68 -6.47
C LEU A 41 -6.84 -2.44 -7.42
N ALA A 42 -7.55 -3.49 -7.83
CA ALA A 42 -8.73 -3.36 -8.69
C ALA A 42 -9.85 -2.52 -8.06
N GLU A 43 -10.08 -2.65 -6.75
CA GLU A 43 -11.05 -1.80 -6.03
C GLU A 43 -10.60 -0.33 -5.96
N VAL A 44 -9.31 -0.09 -5.74
CA VAL A 44 -8.73 1.27 -5.74
C VAL A 44 -8.86 1.90 -7.13
N GLU A 45 -8.51 1.18 -8.19
CA GLU A 45 -8.68 1.64 -9.58
C GLU A 45 -10.15 1.95 -9.90
N SER A 46 -11.08 1.09 -9.48
CA SER A 46 -12.52 1.32 -9.67
C SER A 46 -13.01 2.58 -8.97
N ARG A 47 -12.52 2.84 -7.75
CA ARG A 47 -12.99 3.94 -6.90
C ARG A 47 -12.30 5.27 -7.19
N TYR A 48 -11.04 5.23 -7.61
CA TYR A 48 -10.19 6.42 -7.78
C TYR A 48 -9.69 6.61 -9.22
N GLY A 49 -10.08 5.74 -10.15
CA GLY A 49 -9.55 5.71 -11.51
C GLY A 49 -8.10 5.26 -11.58
N GLY A 50 -7.42 5.52 -12.70
CA GLY A 50 -5.99 5.24 -12.88
C GLY A 50 -5.04 6.21 -12.16
N ARG A 51 -5.46 6.77 -11.02
CA ARG A 51 -4.70 7.78 -10.28
C ARG A 51 -3.66 7.19 -9.32
N PHE A 52 -3.72 5.87 -9.09
CA PHE A 52 -2.93 5.13 -8.10
C PHE A 52 -2.56 3.71 -8.56
N GLY A 53 -2.46 3.48 -9.88
CA GLY A 53 -2.26 2.16 -10.51
C GLY A 53 -0.95 2.06 -11.30
#